data_AF-A0A4V1C5Y0-F1
#
_entry.id   AF-A0A4V1C5Y0-F1
#
_cell.length_a   1.000
_cell.length_b   1.000
_cell.length_c   1.000
_cell.angle_alpha   90.00
_cell.angle_beta   90.00
_cell.angle_gamma   90.00
#
_symmetry.space_group_name_H-M   'P 1'
#
loop_
_entity.id
_entity.type
_entity.pdbx_description
1 polymer ?
#
loop_
_entity_poly.entity_id
_entity_poly.type
_entity_poly.pdbx_seq_one_letter_code
_entity_poly.pdbx_strand_id
1 'polypeptide(L)'
;MANFHLAATAPINPPGAKPVLSREQVWRALQIKVREPSLFVPVITSCAVVSEKGNVVNREVQFKSGLGLPEGKISEACTNYAPAKVHFKMDTGDEVENIVGQGPSDDENDLWLTYAFDWVIKEGADTSQHGKMAKNAVAGTITVMRKMAADGKL
;
A
#
# COMPACT_ATOMS: atom_id res chain seq x y z
N MET A 1 8.47 23.39 -1.69
CA MET A 1 7.87 22.05 -1.87
C MET A 1 6.38 22.19 -1.60
N ALA A 2 5.56 21.43 -2.29
CA ALA A 2 4.10 21.41 -2.13
C ALA A 2 3.63 19.97 -1.92
N ASN A 3 2.47 19.79 -1.30
CA ASN A 3 1.86 18.47 -1.18
C ASN A 3 0.85 18.25 -2.31
N PHE A 4 0.96 17.11 -2.97
CA PHE A 4 -0.02 16.65 -3.94
C PHE A 4 -0.82 15.48 -3.35
N HIS A 5 -2.12 15.70 -3.20
CA HIS A 5 -3.04 14.78 -2.56
C HIS A 5 -3.82 14.00 -3.61
N LEU A 6 -3.84 12.67 -3.50
CA LEU A 6 -4.59 11.81 -4.40
C LEU A 6 -5.06 10.54 -3.69
N ALA A 7 -6.30 10.14 -3.95
CA ALA A 7 -6.79 8.83 -3.55
C ALA A 7 -7.16 7.97 -4.77
N ALA A 8 -6.92 6.67 -4.66
CA ALA A 8 -7.40 5.67 -5.61
C ALA A 8 -8.05 4.51 -4.86
N THR A 9 -9.16 4.01 -5.39
CA THR A 9 -9.97 2.96 -4.76
C THR A 9 -10.31 1.89 -5.79
N ALA A 10 -10.30 0.62 -5.36
CA ALA A 10 -10.77 -0.50 -6.17
C ALA A 10 -11.46 -1.55 -5.28
N PRO A 11 -12.45 -2.29 -5.83
CA PRO A 11 -13.05 -3.41 -5.11
C PRO A 11 -12.01 -4.52 -4.92
N ILE A 12 -11.93 -5.08 -3.72
CA ILE A 12 -11.06 -6.21 -3.40
C ILE A 12 -11.59 -7.48 -4.07
N ASN A 13 -12.92 -7.66 -4.08
CA ASN A 13 -13.59 -8.84 -4.60
C ASN A 13 -14.60 -8.46 -5.70
N PRO A 14 -14.15 -7.95 -6.88
CA PRO A 14 -15.07 -7.64 -7.96
C PRO A 14 -15.79 -8.91 -8.44
N PRO A 15 -16.96 -8.79 -9.10
CA PRO A 15 -17.72 -9.93 -9.59
C PRO A 15 -16.87 -10.91 -10.41
N GLY A 16 -16.89 -12.18 -10.02
CA GLY A 16 -16.13 -13.25 -10.66
C GLY A 16 -14.68 -13.43 -10.18
N ALA A 17 -14.17 -12.58 -9.29
CA ALA A 17 -12.85 -12.76 -8.70
C ALA A 17 -12.76 -14.04 -7.84
N LYS A 18 -11.67 -14.80 -8.00
CA LYS A 18 -11.38 -16.01 -7.22
C LYS A 18 -9.89 -16.11 -6.84
N PRO A 19 -9.55 -16.50 -5.59
CA PRO A 19 -10.46 -16.65 -4.45
C PRO A 19 -11.09 -15.32 -4.02
N VAL A 20 -12.22 -15.40 -3.32
CA VAL A 20 -12.77 -14.28 -2.56
C VAL A 20 -11.88 -14.11 -1.33
N LEU A 21 -11.39 -12.89 -1.11
CA LEU A 21 -10.51 -12.58 0.01
C LEU A 21 -11.32 -12.14 1.22
N SER A 22 -11.11 -12.78 2.37
CA SER A 22 -11.69 -12.34 3.64
C SER A 22 -10.98 -11.06 4.14
N ARG A 23 -11.63 -10.35 5.08
CA ARG A 23 -11.01 -9.17 5.72
C ARG A 23 -9.71 -9.54 6.45
N GLU A 24 -9.68 -10.69 7.10
CA GLU A 24 -8.51 -11.22 7.81
C GLU A 24 -7.36 -11.51 6.83
N GLN A 25 -7.65 -12.11 5.68
CA GLN A 25 -6.65 -12.37 4.64
C GLN A 25 -6.08 -11.07 4.06
N VAL A 26 -6.95 -10.08 3.79
CA VAL A 26 -6.51 -8.75 3.35
C VAL A 26 -5.61 -8.11 4.40
N TRP A 27 -6.03 -8.12 5.66
CA TRP A 27 -5.24 -7.57 6.76
C TRP A 27 -3.88 -8.27 6.90
N ARG A 28 -3.87 -9.61 6.81
CA ARG A 28 -2.65 -10.42 6.85
C ARG A 28 -1.71 -10.04 5.70
N ALA A 29 -2.23 -9.82 4.50
CA ALA A 29 -1.41 -9.41 3.38
C ALA A 29 -0.85 -7.98 3.53
N LEU A 30 -1.62 -7.05 4.11
CA LEU A 30 -1.09 -5.71 4.46
C LEU A 30 0.03 -5.79 5.50
N GLN A 31 -0.11 -6.68 6.50
CA GLN A 31 0.94 -6.94 7.48
C GLN A 31 2.21 -7.52 6.84
N ILE A 32 2.07 -8.39 5.83
CA ILE A 32 3.20 -8.87 5.03
C ILE A 32 3.79 -7.72 4.24
N LYS A 33 2.99 -6.88 3.58
CA LYS A 33 3.48 -5.70 2.83
C LYS A 33 4.30 -4.74 3.68
N VAL A 34 3.98 -4.59 4.98
CA VAL A 34 4.78 -3.80 5.92
C VAL A 34 6.20 -4.36 6.08
N ARG A 35 6.39 -5.69 6.01
CA ARG A 35 7.68 -6.35 6.25
C ARG A 35 8.41 -6.74 4.97
N GLU A 36 7.67 -7.03 3.90
CA GLU A 36 8.15 -7.49 2.59
C GLU A 36 7.51 -6.67 1.46
N PRO A 37 7.72 -5.33 1.42
CA PRO A 37 7.08 -4.45 0.45
C PRO A 37 7.48 -4.74 -1.00
N SER A 38 8.65 -5.35 -1.24
CA SER A 38 9.13 -5.71 -2.58
C SER A 38 8.22 -6.72 -3.29
N LEU A 39 7.43 -7.51 -2.55
CA LEU A 39 6.41 -8.40 -3.11
C LEU A 39 5.26 -7.61 -3.77
N PHE A 40 5.01 -6.39 -3.33
CA PHE A 40 3.88 -5.55 -3.73
C PHE A 40 4.30 -4.36 -4.59
N VAL A 41 5.54 -3.89 -4.41
CA VAL A 41 6.07 -2.68 -5.03
C VAL A 41 7.38 -3.04 -5.74
N PRO A 42 7.34 -3.33 -7.06
CA PRO A 42 8.49 -3.87 -7.81
C PRO A 42 9.74 -2.98 -7.85
N VAL A 43 9.59 -1.72 -7.46
CA VAL A 43 10.66 -0.73 -7.41
C VAL A 43 11.46 -0.78 -6.11
N ILE A 44 10.95 -1.47 -5.09
CA ILE A 44 11.67 -1.69 -3.83
C ILE A 44 12.53 -2.95 -3.99
N THR A 45 13.83 -2.84 -3.72
CA THR A 45 14.79 -3.94 -3.87
C THR A 45 15.10 -4.63 -2.55
N SER A 46 15.00 -3.93 -1.42
CA SER A 46 15.20 -4.51 -0.09
C SER A 46 14.38 -3.77 0.97
N CYS A 47 14.15 -4.47 2.08
CA CYS A 47 13.47 -3.96 3.26
C CYS A 47 14.12 -4.57 4.49
N ALA A 48 14.45 -3.75 5.48
CA ALA A 48 14.96 -4.18 6.79
C ALA A 48 14.09 -3.55 7.89
N VAL A 49 13.50 -4.38 8.76
CA VAL A 49 12.83 -3.88 9.96
C VAL A 49 13.88 -3.46 10.97
N VAL A 50 13.84 -2.20 11.39
CA VAL A 50 14.81 -1.61 12.33
C VAL A 50 14.31 -1.72 13.77
N SER A 51 13.01 -1.49 13.99
CA SER A 51 12.40 -1.64 15.31
C SER A 51 10.89 -1.86 15.22
N GLU A 52 10.33 -2.49 16.24
CA GLU A 52 8.90 -2.66 16.41
C GLU A 52 8.51 -2.18 17.82
N LYS A 53 7.54 -1.28 17.91
CA LYS A 53 7.01 -0.79 19.19
C LYS A 53 5.51 -0.55 19.08
N GLY A 54 4.74 -1.28 19.88
CA GLY A 54 3.28 -1.21 19.83
C GLY A 54 2.76 -1.58 18.44
N ASN A 55 2.00 -0.68 17.82
CA ASN A 55 1.47 -0.88 16.48
C ASN A 55 2.33 -0.29 15.36
N VAL A 56 3.51 0.26 15.69
CA VAL A 56 4.42 0.89 14.73
C VAL A 56 5.59 -0.05 14.42
N VAL A 57 5.82 -0.27 13.12
CA VAL A 57 7.00 -0.95 12.58
C VAL A 57 7.85 0.10 11.86
N ASN A 58 9.06 0.35 12.36
CA ASN A 58 10.02 1.20 11.68
C ASN A 58 10.90 0.33 10.78
N ARG A 59 11.00 0.69 9.51
CA ARG A 59 11.77 -0.06 8.51
C ARG A 59 12.62 0.87 7.67
N GLU A 60 13.63 0.30 7.03
CA GLU A 60 14.39 0.94 5.97
C GLU A 60 14.15 0.19 4.67
N VAL A 61 13.80 0.91 3.62
CA VAL A 61 13.56 0.37 2.29
C VAL A 61 14.53 0.96 1.28
N GLN A 62 14.98 0.15 0.32
CA GLN A 62 15.79 0.61 -0.80
C GLN A 62 14.95 0.69 -2.06
N PHE A 63 14.85 1.88 -2.65
CA PHE A 63 14.20 2.09 -3.94
C PHE A 63 15.20 2.05 -5.10
N LYS A 64 14.75 1.56 -6.26
CA LYS A 64 15.47 1.71 -7.54
C LYS A 64 15.44 3.18 -7.98
N SER A 65 16.50 3.61 -8.65
CA SER A 65 16.53 4.89 -9.36
C SER A 65 15.57 4.92 -10.55
N GLY A 66 15.04 6.09 -10.90
CA GLY A 66 14.45 6.35 -12.22
C GLY A 66 12.95 6.12 -12.40
N LEU A 67 12.14 6.17 -11.33
CA LEU A 67 10.69 5.94 -11.42
C LEU A 67 9.80 7.01 -10.75
N GLY A 68 10.35 8.20 -10.50
CA GLY A 68 9.59 9.32 -9.90
C GLY A 68 9.17 9.07 -8.45
N LEU A 69 9.80 8.10 -7.79
CA LEU A 69 9.70 7.83 -6.37
C LEU A 69 11.01 8.27 -5.70
N PRO A 70 11.02 8.43 -4.36
CA PRO A 70 12.25 8.69 -3.63
C PRO A 70 13.35 7.70 -4.02
N GLU A 71 14.51 8.21 -4.40
CA GLU A 71 15.64 7.37 -4.77
C GLU A 71 16.51 7.09 -3.55
N GLY A 72 17.06 5.87 -3.48
CA GLY A 72 17.97 5.51 -2.40
C GLY A 72 17.28 4.81 -1.24
N LYS A 73 17.93 4.92 -0.07
CA LYS A 73 17.50 4.31 1.17
C LYS A 73 16.60 5.27 1.93
N ILE A 74 15.38 4.84 2.23
CA ILE A 74 14.33 5.63 2.88
C ILE A 74 13.91 4.95 4.17
N SER A 75 13.77 5.73 5.24
CA SER A 75 13.19 5.27 6.50
C SER A 75 11.68 5.45 6.47
N GLU A 76 10.94 4.43 6.89
CA GLU A 76 9.48 4.46 6.96
C GLU A 76 8.99 4.06 8.35
N ALA A 77 8.09 4.87 8.91
CA ALA A 77 7.27 4.49 10.05
C ALA A 77 5.94 3.94 9.55
N CYS A 78 5.72 2.64 9.74
CA CYS A 78 4.50 1.94 9.33
C CYS A 78 3.59 1.72 10.54
N THR A 79 2.51 2.50 10.65
CA THR A 79 1.55 2.41 11.76
C THR A 79 0.36 1.54 11.38
N ASN A 80 0.14 0.47 12.13
CA ASN A 80 -0.98 -0.45 11.92
C ASN A 80 -2.20 -0.03 12.76
N TYR A 81 -3.33 0.21 12.10
CA TYR A 81 -4.63 0.43 12.71
C TYR A 81 -5.54 -0.75 12.36
N ALA A 82 -5.33 -1.86 13.06
CA ALA A 82 -5.97 -3.12 12.75
C ALA A 82 -7.50 -3.05 12.92
N PRO A 83 -8.28 -3.77 12.09
CA PRO A 83 -7.87 -4.49 10.86
C PRO A 83 -8.04 -3.64 9.59
N ALA A 84 -8.15 -2.32 9.72
CA ALA A 84 -8.73 -1.47 8.68
C ALA A 84 -7.72 -0.60 7.93
N LYS A 85 -6.56 -0.29 8.52
CA LYS A 85 -5.64 0.68 7.91
C LYS A 85 -4.18 0.43 8.26
N VAL A 86 -3.30 0.68 7.30
CA VAL A 86 -1.86 0.89 7.54
C VAL A 86 -1.49 2.26 7.02
N HIS A 87 -0.77 3.05 7.83
CA HIS A 87 -0.26 4.36 7.46
C HIS A 87 1.26 4.30 7.36
N PHE A 88 1.80 4.61 6.20
CA PHE A 88 3.22 4.65 5.88
C PHE A 88 3.64 6.12 5.85
N LYS A 89 4.64 6.47 6.65
CA LYS A 89 5.25 7.81 6.64
C LYS A 89 6.74 7.70 6.37
N MET A 90 7.19 8.29 5.26
CA MET A 90 8.58 8.33 4.84
C MET A 90 9.32 9.49 5.51
N ASP A 91 10.63 9.35 5.71
CA ASP A 91 11.50 10.45 6.18
C ASP A 91 11.63 11.61 5.19
N THR A 92 11.30 11.39 3.92
CA THR A 92 11.15 12.43 2.88
C THR A 92 9.92 13.32 3.09
N GLY A 93 8.98 12.90 3.95
CA GLY A 93 7.71 13.56 4.20
C GLY A 93 6.54 13.02 3.36
N ASP A 94 6.79 12.11 2.41
CA ASP A 94 5.73 11.42 1.69
C ASP A 94 4.93 10.51 2.64
N GLU A 95 3.61 10.52 2.50
CA GLU A 95 2.72 9.64 3.26
C GLU A 95 1.80 8.84 2.35
N VAL A 96 1.51 7.61 2.77
CA VAL A 96 0.56 6.73 2.10
C VAL A 96 -0.27 5.99 3.13
N GLU A 97 -1.59 6.05 3.01
CA GLU A 97 -2.50 5.20 3.76
C GLU A 97 -3.03 4.07 2.89
N ASN A 98 -3.13 2.85 3.42
CA ASN A 98 -3.76 1.71 2.78
C ASN A 98 -4.95 1.32 3.65
N ILE A 99 -6.16 1.55 3.14
CA ILE A 99 -7.41 1.50 3.91
C ILE A 99 -8.31 0.40 3.32
N VAL A 100 -8.83 -0.45 4.20
CA VAL A 100 -9.80 -1.51 3.88
C VAL A 100 -11.19 -1.06 4.33
N GLY A 101 -11.98 -0.55 3.38
CA GLY A 101 -13.35 -0.13 3.59
C GLY A 101 -14.34 -1.27 3.49
N GLN A 102 -15.45 -1.17 4.24
CA GLN A 102 -16.65 -1.99 4.05
C GLN A 102 -17.63 -1.18 3.20
N GLY A 103 -18.18 -1.80 2.16
CA GLY A 103 -19.30 -1.23 1.42
C GLY A 103 -20.65 -1.53 2.07
N PRO A 104 -21.76 -1.02 1.51
CA PRO A 104 -23.07 -1.00 2.15
C PRO A 104 -23.69 -2.38 2.42
N SER A 105 -23.20 -3.46 1.80
CA SER A 105 -23.79 -4.80 1.96
C SER A 105 -23.26 -5.59 3.16
N ASP A 106 -22.23 -5.08 3.86
CA ASP A 106 -21.53 -5.78 4.95
C ASP A 106 -20.99 -7.19 4.58
N ASP A 107 -20.90 -7.52 3.29
CA ASP A 107 -20.41 -8.79 2.76
C ASP A 107 -18.93 -8.70 2.32
N GLU A 108 -18.21 -9.82 2.30
CA GLU A 108 -16.81 -9.88 1.84
C GLU A 108 -16.66 -9.50 0.36
N ASN A 109 -17.67 -9.73 -0.48
CA ASN A 109 -17.70 -9.31 -1.87
C ASN A 109 -17.75 -7.77 -2.02
N ASP A 110 -17.97 -7.05 -0.92
CA ASP A 110 -18.08 -5.59 -0.89
C ASP A 110 -16.99 -4.96 -0.01
N LEU A 111 -15.81 -5.58 -0.02
CA LEU A 111 -14.58 -4.99 0.52
C LEU A 111 -13.90 -4.09 -0.51
N TRP A 112 -13.39 -2.96 -0.05
CA TRP A 112 -12.73 -1.95 -0.89
C TRP A 112 -11.33 -1.65 -0.37
N LEU A 113 -10.35 -1.55 -1.27
CA LEU A 113 -9.01 -1.09 -0.95
C LEU A 113 -8.82 0.32 -1.48
N THR A 114 -8.53 1.26 -0.59
CA THR A 114 -8.25 2.66 -0.92
C THR A 114 -6.84 3.01 -0.52
N TYR A 115 -6.08 3.57 -1.45
CA TYR A 115 -4.80 4.22 -1.16
C TYR A 115 -5.00 5.72 -1.19
N ALA A 116 -4.62 6.39 -0.10
CA ALA A 116 -4.53 7.85 -0.04
C ALA A 116 -3.05 8.22 -0.01
N PHE A 117 -2.63 9.10 -0.90
CA PHE A 117 -1.25 9.54 -1.09
C PHE A 117 -1.14 11.02 -0.78
N ASP A 118 -0.14 11.36 0.02
CA ASP A 118 0.32 12.72 0.27
C ASP A 118 1.77 12.81 -0.20
N TRP A 119 1.98 13.22 -1.46
CA TRP A 119 3.31 13.28 -2.05
C TRP A 119 3.94 14.66 -1.90
N VAL A 120 5.20 14.68 -1.49
CA VAL A 120 6.01 15.90 -1.44
C VAL A 120 6.60 16.15 -2.83
N ILE A 121 6.08 17.14 -3.54
CA ILE A 121 6.50 17.47 -4.90
C ILE A 121 7.14 18.85 -5.01
N LYS A 122 7.91 19.05 -6.08
CA LYS A 122 8.36 20.39 -6.48
C LYS A 122 7.16 21.21 -6.94
N GLU A 123 7.19 22.50 -6.66
CA GLU A 123 6.15 23.42 -7.12
C GLU A 123 6.13 23.46 -8.66
N GLY A 124 4.95 23.38 -9.25
CA GLY A 124 4.77 23.31 -10.71
C GLY A 124 5.18 21.98 -11.36
N ALA A 125 5.43 20.91 -10.59
CA ALA A 125 5.71 19.59 -11.15
C ALA A 125 4.50 19.05 -11.93
N ASP A 126 4.75 18.34 -13.04
CA ASP A 126 3.70 17.64 -13.78
C ASP A 126 3.18 16.44 -12.98
N THR A 127 1.89 16.49 -12.61
CA THR A 127 1.23 15.44 -11.84
C THR A 127 0.39 14.48 -12.69
N SER A 128 0.38 14.63 -14.02
CA SER A 128 -0.51 13.92 -14.95
C SER A 128 -0.48 12.39 -14.82
N GLN A 129 0.67 11.81 -14.47
CA GLN A 129 0.85 10.35 -14.35
C GLN A 129 0.46 9.77 -12.99
N HIS A 130 0.32 10.60 -11.95
CA HIS A 130 0.11 10.14 -10.57
C HIS A 130 -1.24 9.42 -10.40
N GLY A 131 -2.26 9.85 -11.15
CA GLY A 131 -3.56 9.17 -11.22
C GLY A 131 -3.46 7.71 -11.65
N LYS A 132 -2.64 7.44 -12.68
CA LYS A 132 -2.40 6.09 -13.19
C LYS A 132 -1.54 5.28 -12.22
N MET A 133 -0.52 5.91 -11.64
CA MET A 133 0.34 5.28 -10.65
C MET A 133 -0.45 4.79 -9.43
N ALA A 134 -1.31 5.64 -8.86
CA ALA A 134 -2.14 5.31 -7.69
C ALA A 134 -3.08 4.14 -7.98
N LYS A 135 -3.79 4.16 -9.12
CA LYS A 135 -4.67 3.05 -9.54
C LYS A 135 -3.91 1.74 -9.71
N ASN A 136 -2.73 1.78 -10.33
CA ASN A 136 -1.89 0.60 -10.51
C ASN A 136 -1.36 0.05 -9.18
N ALA A 137 -1.03 0.91 -8.21
CA ALA A 137 -0.59 0.48 -6.88
C ALA A 137 -1.68 -0.31 -6.13
N VAL A 138 -2.93 0.17 -6.19
CA VAL A 138 -4.08 -0.53 -5.60
C VAL A 138 -4.33 -1.86 -6.30
N ALA A 139 -4.47 -1.85 -7.63
CA ALA A 139 -4.76 -3.06 -8.42
C ALA A 139 -3.65 -4.11 -8.33
N GLY A 140 -2.39 -3.69 -8.36
CA GLY A 140 -1.23 -4.56 -8.18
C GLY A 140 -1.21 -5.22 -6.81
N THR A 141 -1.55 -4.46 -5.76
CA THR A 141 -1.62 -5.02 -4.40
C THR A 141 -2.71 -6.09 -4.29
N ILE A 142 -3.93 -5.83 -4.78
CA ILE A 142 -5.02 -6.81 -4.79
C ILE A 142 -4.62 -8.07 -5.57
N THR A 143 -3.90 -7.90 -6.68
CA THR A 143 -3.38 -9.03 -7.48
C THR A 143 -2.42 -9.90 -6.67
N VAL A 144 -1.48 -9.29 -5.94
CA VAL A 144 -0.54 -10.01 -5.08
C VAL A 144 -1.29 -10.70 -3.93
N MET A 145 -2.20 -10.01 -3.24
CA MET A 145 -3.03 -10.58 -2.17
C MET A 145 -3.74 -11.85 -2.65
N ARG A 146 -4.40 -11.76 -3.81
CA ARG A 146 -5.14 -12.90 -4.38
C ARG A 146 -4.24 -14.06 -4.75
N LYS A 147 -3.06 -13.78 -5.32
CA LYS A 147 -2.05 -14.80 -5.59
C LYS A 147 -1.59 -15.48 -4.30
N MET A 148 -1.34 -14.72 -3.24
CA MET A 148 -0.91 -15.28 -1.96
C MET A 148 -1.99 -16.16 -1.31
N ALA A 149 -3.27 -15.76 -1.38
CA ALA A 149 -4.38 -16.59 -0.93
C ALA A 149 -4.50 -17.89 -1.74
N ALA A 150 -4.40 -17.80 -3.07
CA ALA A 150 -4.45 -18.99 -3.95
C ALA A 150 -3.29 -19.96 -3.67
N ASP A 151 -2.11 -19.43 -3.32
CA ASP A 151 -0.92 -20.20 -2.94
C ASP A 151 -0.99 -20.76 -1.48
N GLY A 152 -2.06 -20.48 -0.72
CA GLY A 152 -2.20 -20.90 0.68
C GLY A 152 -1.30 -20.15 1.68
N LYS A 153 -0.88 -18.92 1.32
CA LYS A 153 0.01 -18.07 2.14
C LYS A 153 -0.72 -17.02 2.98
N LEU A 154 -2.06 -16.93 2.86
CA LEU A 154 -2.94 -16.02 3.61
C LEU A 154 -4.02 -16.77 4.37
#